data_AF-A0A542ELR1-F1
#
_entry.id   AF-A0A542ELR1-F1
#
_cell.length_a   1.000
_cell.length_b   1.000
_cell.length_c   1.000
_cell.angle_alpha   90.00
_cell.angle_beta   90.00
_cell.angle_gamma   90.00
#
_symmetry.space_group_name_H-M   'P 1'
#
loop_
_entity.id
_entity.type
_entity.pdbx_description
1 polymer ?
#
loop_
_entity_poly.entity_id
_entity_poly.type
_entity_poly.pdbx_seq_one_letter_code
_entity_poly.pdbx_strand_id
1 'polypeptide(L)'
;MTGVVVHTPLYAEWIALRGVLRTPPLRTGRAAGTPTAGPALIAGVAGALVEGISPGDLVVASAVRRPGRPDEWVPSHAASLIAGELRRHGFTVHLGPVVTADRVVDSAPARAELAASGAIAVDTESGLLAGDDGQSVVIRAIVDTPAKPLRAVGLPARGVRALRALRRTGGVIEDWRAAVGDRHILLAGPRSFCAGVERAIETVERALERFGAPVYVRRQIVHNRYVVEDLERRGAVFVEEVDAVPEGSLLVLAAHGVAPAVRAEAAARRLRVVDATCPLVAKVHQEVRRYAARDDTVVLIGHAEHEEVVGTIGEAPGQVLVVSTPDEAATVDVPDPSRVAYAMQTTLAVEDAAETVAVLRRRFPGLKGPRTDDICYATSNRQAGVRRIARQSDLVVVLGSQNSSNSRRLAEVAEAAGAPAVLIDTASELPLKLLAGATTIGVTAGASAPPALVDDLVRCLSGLGSVTVTETGETTEDIRFVLPKEVNQP
;
A
#
# COMPACT_ATOMS: atom_id res chain seq x y z
N MET A 1 -6.12 -21.58 -26.36
CA MET A 1 -5.09 -20.70 -25.78
C MET A 1 -4.41 -19.95 -26.91
N THR A 2 -5.01 -18.84 -27.36
CA THR A 2 -4.26 -17.84 -28.13
C THR A 2 -3.17 -17.31 -27.20
N GLY A 3 -1.92 -17.69 -27.47
CA GLY A 3 -0.80 -17.40 -26.58
C GLY A 3 -0.65 -15.90 -26.38
N VAL A 4 -0.29 -15.50 -25.16
CA VAL A 4 0.00 -14.12 -24.78
C VAL A 4 1.16 -13.61 -25.65
N VAL A 5 0.93 -12.54 -26.41
CA VAL A 5 1.87 -12.06 -27.43
C VAL A 5 2.79 -10.98 -26.87
N VAL A 6 4.08 -11.09 -27.17
CA VAL A 6 5.06 -10.02 -26.95
C VAL A 6 5.41 -9.41 -28.29
N HIS A 7 5.16 -8.12 -28.47
CA HIS A 7 5.42 -7.39 -29.70
C HIS A 7 6.75 -6.64 -29.62
N THR A 8 7.54 -6.76 -30.69
CA THR A 8 8.79 -6.00 -30.90
C THR A 8 8.74 -5.28 -32.25
N PRO A 9 8.56 -3.96 -32.27
CA PRO A 9 8.39 -3.18 -33.49
C PRO A 9 9.58 -3.23 -34.45
N LEU A 10 10.81 -3.12 -33.92
CA LEU A 10 12.05 -3.04 -34.67
C LEU A 10 12.80 -4.37 -34.67
N TYR A 11 13.58 -4.59 -35.74
CA TYR A 11 14.40 -5.82 -35.86
C TYR A 11 15.45 -5.94 -34.75
N ALA A 12 16.05 -4.81 -34.34
CA ALA A 12 17.04 -4.79 -33.25
C ALA A 12 16.42 -5.18 -31.89
N GLU A 13 15.19 -4.74 -31.61
CA GLU A 13 14.46 -5.11 -30.39
C GLU A 13 14.08 -6.58 -30.40
N TRP A 14 13.62 -7.07 -31.55
CA TRP A 14 13.34 -8.49 -31.76
C TRP A 14 14.58 -9.34 -31.51
N ILE A 15 15.76 -8.95 -32.04
CA ILE A 15 17.03 -9.64 -31.75
C ILE A 15 17.35 -9.61 -30.25
N ALA A 16 17.13 -8.46 -29.58
CA ALA A 16 17.44 -8.32 -28.16
C ALA A 16 16.65 -9.33 -27.31
N LEU A 17 15.37 -9.55 -27.63
CA LEU A 17 14.45 -10.37 -26.85
C LEU A 17 14.31 -11.84 -27.32
N ARG A 18 14.45 -12.15 -28.62
CA ARG A 18 14.19 -13.50 -29.17
C ARG A 18 14.98 -14.64 -28.51
N GLY A 19 16.15 -14.34 -27.95
CA GLY A 19 17.04 -15.33 -27.35
C GLY A 19 16.98 -15.40 -25.82
N VAL A 20 16.10 -14.63 -25.19
CA VAL A 20 15.89 -14.63 -23.72
C VAL A 20 14.46 -14.97 -23.32
N LEU A 21 13.53 -14.97 -24.28
CA LEU A 21 12.13 -15.36 -24.07
C LEU A 21 11.92 -16.83 -24.49
N ARG A 22 11.04 -17.53 -23.79
CA ARG A 22 10.68 -18.94 -24.09
C ARG A 22 9.91 -19.03 -25.41
N THR A 23 8.94 -18.14 -25.60
CA THR A 23 8.22 -17.95 -26.86
C THR A 23 8.76 -16.71 -27.56
N PRO A 24 9.27 -16.81 -28.80
CA PRO A 24 9.80 -15.66 -29.54
C PRO A 24 8.78 -14.52 -29.64
N PRO A 25 9.23 -13.25 -29.56
CA PRO A 25 8.34 -12.11 -29.75
C PRO A 25 7.93 -12.00 -31.23
N LEU A 26 6.73 -11.46 -31.47
CA LEU A 26 6.24 -11.12 -32.79
C LEU A 26 6.84 -9.78 -33.23
N ARG A 27 7.46 -9.75 -34.42
CA ARG A 27 7.92 -8.51 -35.02
C ARG A 27 6.80 -7.89 -35.86
N THR A 28 6.32 -6.72 -35.45
CA THR A 28 5.17 -6.06 -36.10
C THR A 28 5.57 -5.08 -37.21
N GLY A 29 6.71 -4.40 -37.08
CA GLY A 29 7.07 -3.29 -37.96
C GLY A 29 6.25 -2.02 -37.66
N ARG A 30 6.77 -0.86 -38.10
CA ARG A 30 6.24 0.47 -37.72
C ARG A 30 4.84 0.81 -38.26
N ALA A 31 4.34 0.11 -39.28
CA ALA A 31 3.14 0.51 -40.04
C ALA A 31 2.03 -0.54 -40.10
N ALA A 32 2.18 -1.68 -39.42
CA ALA A 32 1.30 -2.84 -39.58
C ALA A 32 0.65 -3.31 -38.26
N GLY A 33 0.56 -2.43 -37.27
CA GLY A 33 -0.04 -2.77 -35.98
C GLY A 33 -1.56 -2.83 -36.06
N THR A 34 -2.14 -3.99 -35.77
CA THR A 34 -3.56 -4.12 -35.42
C THR A 34 -3.66 -4.12 -33.90
N PRO A 35 -4.56 -3.32 -33.29
CA PRO A 35 -4.80 -3.38 -31.85
C PRO A 35 -5.06 -4.81 -31.39
N THR A 36 -4.40 -5.22 -30.32
CA THR A 36 -4.55 -6.58 -29.79
C THR A 36 -5.72 -6.60 -28.83
N ALA A 37 -6.60 -7.60 -28.94
CA ALA A 37 -7.60 -7.86 -27.92
C ALA A 37 -7.00 -8.76 -26.84
N GLY A 38 -7.19 -8.41 -25.57
CA GLY A 38 -6.68 -9.17 -24.44
C GLY A 38 -5.27 -8.77 -24.00
N PRO A 39 -4.66 -9.52 -23.07
CA PRO A 39 -3.34 -9.21 -22.53
C PRO A 39 -2.25 -9.28 -23.60
N ALA A 40 -1.54 -8.17 -23.79
CA ALA A 40 -0.45 -8.04 -24.75
C ALA A 40 0.69 -7.20 -24.15
N LEU A 41 1.93 -7.52 -24.48
CA LEU A 41 3.09 -6.74 -24.04
C LEU A 41 3.86 -6.21 -25.24
N ILE A 42 4.09 -4.91 -25.27
CA ILE A 42 4.80 -4.21 -26.34
C ILE A 42 6.12 -3.73 -25.75
N ALA A 43 7.23 -4.27 -26.24
CA ALA A 43 8.56 -3.99 -25.73
C ALA A 43 9.47 -3.45 -26.83
N GLY A 44 10.18 -2.36 -26.55
CA GLY A 44 11.12 -1.78 -27.50
C GLY A 44 11.87 -0.60 -26.94
N VAL A 45 12.35 0.28 -27.82
CA VAL A 45 13.04 1.51 -27.45
C VAL A 45 12.16 2.75 -27.60
N ALA A 46 12.48 3.83 -26.89
CA ALA A 46 11.82 5.12 -27.03
C ALA A 46 12.78 6.28 -26.75
N GLY A 47 12.31 7.50 -27.05
CA GLY A 47 12.95 8.74 -26.61
C GLY A 47 12.22 9.32 -25.39
N ALA A 48 12.96 9.81 -24.40
CA ALA A 48 12.37 10.53 -23.27
C ALA A 48 11.95 11.96 -23.69
N LEU A 49 10.85 12.44 -23.09
CA LEU A 49 10.31 13.77 -23.31
C LEU A 49 10.58 14.73 -22.15
N VAL A 50 10.83 14.20 -20.95
CA VAL A 50 11.06 14.96 -19.73
C VAL A 50 12.48 14.78 -19.20
N GLU A 51 12.93 15.73 -18.38
CA GLU A 51 14.19 15.63 -17.65
C GLU A 51 14.13 14.54 -16.56
N GLY A 52 15.29 14.13 -16.05
CA GLY A 52 15.40 13.11 -15.00
C GLY A 52 15.34 11.65 -15.48
N ILE A 53 15.08 11.42 -16.77
CA ILE A 53 15.16 10.11 -17.41
C ILE A 53 16.49 9.99 -18.17
N SER A 54 17.22 8.89 -17.98
CA SER A 54 18.51 8.65 -18.62
C SER A 54 18.47 7.54 -19.68
N PRO A 55 19.37 7.57 -20.68
CA PRO A 55 19.51 6.45 -21.61
C PRO A 55 19.80 5.13 -20.88
N GLY A 56 19.05 4.08 -21.21
CA GLY A 56 19.10 2.78 -20.54
C GLY A 56 18.13 2.63 -19.36
N ASP A 57 17.49 3.70 -18.90
CA ASP A 57 16.35 3.60 -17.99
C ASP A 57 15.16 2.96 -18.73
N LEU A 58 14.21 2.43 -17.97
CA LEU A 58 12.97 1.88 -18.50
C LEU A 58 11.80 2.83 -18.22
N VAL A 59 10.95 3.02 -19.21
CA VAL A 59 9.63 3.61 -19.06
C VAL A 59 8.59 2.51 -19.20
N VAL A 60 7.70 2.39 -18.21
CA VAL A 60 6.47 1.59 -18.32
C VAL A 60 5.33 2.55 -18.56
N ALA A 61 4.55 2.34 -19.63
CA ALA A 61 3.45 3.25 -19.94
C ALA A 61 2.31 3.05 -18.93
N SER A 62 1.89 4.11 -18.23
CA SER A 62 0.65 4.11 -17.45
C SER A 62 -0.58 4.26 -18.34
N ALA A 63 -0.40 4.94 -19.47
CA ALA A 63 -1.36 5.05 -20.56
C ALA A 63 -0.60 5.29 -21.88
N VAL A 64 -1.24 4.96 -22.99
CA VAL A 64 -0.70 5.11 -24.34
C VAL A 64 -1.62 6.01 -25.15
N ARG A 65 -1.06 7.05 -25.77
CA ARG A 65 -1.80 7.90 -26.69
C ARG A 65 -1.67 7.43 -28.13
N ARG A 66 -2.81 7.32 -28.82
CA ARG A 66 -2.86 6.90 -30.22
C ARG A 66 -2.43 8.01 -31.19
N PRO A 67 -1.81 7.65 -32.33
CA PRO A 67 -1.54 8.61 -33.40
C PRO A 67 -2.82 9.25 -33.91
N GLY A 68 -2.78 10.56 -34.16
CA GLY A 68 -3.93 11.31 -34.70
C GLY A 68 -5.12 11.49 -33.76
N ARG A 69 -5.04 11.02 -32.51
CA ARG A 69 -6.09 11.18 -31.50
C ARG A 69 -5.52 11.83 -30.22
N PRO A 70 -5.39 13.16 -30.19
CA PRO A 70 -4.64 13.87 -29.13
C PRO A 70 -5.25 13.72 -27.72
N ASP A 71 -6.55 13.45 -27.65
CA ASP A 71 -7.33 13.34 -26.40
C ASP A 71 -7.60 11.89 -25.98
N GLU A 72 -7.20 10.89 -26.77
CA GLU A 72 -7.49 9.48 -26.50
C GLU A 72 -6.29 8.77 -25.88
N TRP A 73 -6.39 8.55 -24.56
CA TRP A 73 -5.43 7.77 -23.78
C TRP A 73 -6.01 6.40 -23.44
N VAL A 74 -5.35 5.37 -23.91
CA VAL A 74 -5.66 3.99 -23.54
C VAL A 74 -4.88 3.66 -22.27
N PRO A 75 -5.53 3.33 -21.14
CA PRO A 75 -4.82 3.00 -19.91
C PRO A 75 -4.05 1.68 -20.06
N SER A 76 -3.00 1.50 -19.26
CA SER A 76 -2.36 0.20 -19.06
C SER A 76 -2.59 -0.24 -17.61
N HIS A 77 -3.55 -1.11 -17.40
CA HIS A 77 -4.00 -1.46 -16.06
C HIS A 77 -2.91 -2.20 -15.27
N ALA A 78 -2.18 -3.12 -15.89
CA ALA A 78 -1.10 -3.86 -15.23
C ALA A 78 0.23 -3.07 -15.10
N ALA A 79 0.29 -1.80 -15.52
CA ALA A 79 1.53 -1.03 -15.56
C ALA A 79 2.23 -0.93 -14.19
N SER A 80 1.47 -0.73 -13.10
CA SER A 80 2.01 -0.65 -11.75
C SER A 80 2.66 -1.96 -11.29
N LEU A 81 2.04 -3.10 -11.59
CA LEU A 81 2.58 -4.44 -11.30
C LEU A 81 3.92 -4.66 -12.03
N ILE A 82 3.95 -4.28 -13.31
CA ILE A 82 5.13 -4.47 -14.17
C ILE A 82 6.27 -3.54 -13.77
N ALA A 83 5.97 -2.27 -13.47
CA ALA A 83 6.96 -1.32 -12.97
C ALA A 83 7.56 -1.78 -11.64
N GLY A 84 6.71 -2.33 -10.77
CA GLY A 84 7.10 -2.96 -9.51
C GLY A 84 8.05 -4.13 -9.70
N GLU A 85 7.70 -5.07 -10.57
CA GLU A 85 8.54 -6.24 -10.88
C GLU A 85 9.89 -5.82 -11.50
N LEU A 86 9.90 -4.87 -12.44
CA LEU A 86 11.15 -4.34 -12.98
C LEU A 86 12.03 -3.70 -11.89
N ARG A 87 11.47 -2.92 -10.95
CA ARG A 87 12.27 -2.35 -9.84
C ARG A 87 12.89 -3.42 -8.96
N ARG A 88 12.17 -4.51 -8.68
CA ARG A 88 12.66 -5.67 -7.93
C ARG A 88 13.83 -6.38 -8.62
N HIS A 89 13.88 -6.34 -9.94
CA HIS A 89 15.01 -6.83 -10.75
C HIS A 89 16.15 -5.80 -10.94
N GLY A 90 16.11 -4.69 -10.19
CA GLY A 90 17.19 -3.70 -10.13
C GLY A 90 17.21 -2.71 -11.30
N PHE A 91 16.08 -2.50 -11.98
CA PHE A 91 15.97 -1.47 -13.01
C PHE A 91 15.60 -0.10 -12.43
N THR A 92 16.13 0.96 -13.02
CA THR A 92 15.59 2.31 -12.88
C THR A 92 14.35 2.43 -13.78
N VAL A 93 13.18 2.59 -13.17
CA VAL A 93 11.89 2.53 -13.86
C VAL A 93 11.06 3.77 -13.58
N HIS A 94 10.63 4.41 -14.67
CA HIS A 94 9.72 5.55 -14.68
C HIS A 94 8.34 5.07 -15.15
N LEU A 95 7.29 5.38 -14.40
CA LEU A 95 5.90 5.05 -14.74
C LEU A 95 5.21 6.33 -15.20
N GLY A 96 4.65 6.33 -16.40
CA GLY A 96 3.93 7.51 -16.90
C GLY A 96 3.44 7.37 -18.34
N PRO A 97 2.72 8.36 -18.86
CA PRO A 97 2.09 8.25 -20.18
C PRO A 97 3.12 8.22 -21.32
N VAL A 98 2.87 7.40 -22.34
CA VAL A 98 3.70 7.29 -23.55
C VAL A 98 2.87 7.69 -24.77
N VAL A 99 3.41 8.57 -25.61
CA VAL A 99 2.77 8.95 -26.87
C VAL A 99 3.38 8.22 -28.05
N THR A 100 2.53 7.81 -28.98
CA THR A 100 2.97 7.29 -30.27
C THR A 100 2.89 8.35 -31.36
N ALA A 101 4.01 8.57 -32.05
CA ALA A 101 4.15 9.50 -33.17
C ALA A 101 4.37 8.75 -34.49
N ASP A 102 3.92 9.31 -35.62
CA ASP A 102 4.06 8.68 -36.94
C ASP A 102 5.52 8.59 -37.44
N ARG A 103 6.40 9.37 -36.82
CA ARG A 103 7.82 9.46 -37.15
C ARG A 103 8.66 9.71 -35.92
N VAL A 104 9.96 9.41 -36.03
CA VAL A 104 10.94 9.70 -34.99
C VAL A 104 10.96 11.20 -34.71
N VAL A 105 10.76 11.57 -33.44
CA VAL A 105 10.73 12.96 -32.99
C VAL A 105 12.10 13.33 -32.41
N ASP A 106 12.83 14.22 -33.07
CA ASP A 106 14.19 14.64 -32.63
C ASP A 106 14.28 16.15 -32.37
N SER A 107 13.35 16.95 -32.90
CA SER A 107 13.38 18.41 -32.69
C SER A 107 12.91 18.79 -31.28
N ALA A 108 13.63 19.70 -30.63
CA ALA A 108 13.29 20.17 -29.30
C ALA A 108 11.87 20.78 -29.19
N PRO A 109 11.39 21.60 -30.15
CA PRO A 109 10.01 22.12 -30.09
C PRO A 109 8.95 21.02 -30.12
N ALA A 110 9.10 20.01 -30.98
CA ALA A 110 8.13 18.93 -31.07
C ALA A 110 8.13 18.04 -29.81
N ARG A 111 9.30 17.83 -29.20
CA ARG A 111 9.38 17.14 -27.90
C ARG A 111 8.70 17.92 -26.79
N ALA A 112 8.93 19.23 -26.73
CA ALA A 112 8.30 20.09 -25.73
C ALA A 112 6.76 20.07 -25.86
N GLU A 113 6.23 20.11 -27.10
CA GLU A 113 4.80 19.98 -27.36
C GLU A 113 4.22 18.65 -26.86
N LEU A 114 4.92 17.53 -27.11
CA LEU A 114 4.50 16.23 -26.61
C LEU A 114 4.62 16.12 -25.09
N ALA A 115 5.65 16.70 -24.49
CA ALA A 115 5.80 16.75 -23.04
C ALA A 115 4.67 17.55 -22.38
N ALA A 116 4.21 18.64 -23.02
CA ALA A 116 3.11 19.46 -22.53
C ALA A 116 1.78 18.71 -22.45
N SER A 117 1.62 17.59 -23.17
CA SER A 117 0.44 16.72 -23.01
C SER A 117 0.55 15.75 -21.82
N GLY A 118 1.57 15.88 -20.97
CA GLY A 118 1.84 14.99 -19.84
C GLY A 118 2.58 13.70 -20.20
N ALA A 119 2.98 13.51 -21.45
CA ALA A 119 3.73 12.33 -21.87
C ALA A 119 5.19 12.42 -21.39
N ILE A 120 5.72 11.30 -20.88
CA ILE A 120 7.12 11.22 -20.42
C ILE A 120 8.05 10.58 -21.44
N ALA A 121 7.51 9.86 -22.42
CA ALA A 121 8.27 9.26 -23.52
C ALA A 121 7.46 9.21 -24.83
N VAL A 122 8.18 9.11 -25.94
CA VAL A 122 7.62 8.99 -27.29
C VAL A 122 8.20 7.78 -28.03
N ASP A 123 7.32 7.00 -28.67
CA ASP A 123 7.68 5.93 -29.59
C ASP A 123 6.92 6.05 -30.92
N THR A 124 7.03 5.03 -31.79
CA THR A 124 6.42 5.03 -33.13
C THR A 124 5.40 3.92 -33.35
N GLU A 125 4.93 3.27 -32.28
CA GLU A 125 4.20 1.99 -32.42
C GLU A 125 3.22 1.62 -31.30
N SER A 126 3.37 2.10 -30.05
CA SER A 126 2.60 1.55 -28.92
C SER A 126 1.10 1.71 -29.14
N GLY A 127 0.67 2.91 -29.53
CA GLY A 127 -0.74 3.25 -29.74
C GLY A 127 -1.35 2.55 -30.95
N LEU A 128 -0.54 1.99 -31.85
CA LEU A 128 -1.03 1.17 -32.97
C LEU A 128 -1.36 -0.27 -32.54
N LEU A 129 -0.73 -0.74 -31.46
CA LEU A 129 -0.84 -2.12 -30.97
C LEU A 129 -1.69 -2.24 -29.71
N ALA A 130 -1.80 -1.18 -28.91
CA ALA A 130 -2.55 -1.16 -27.67
C ALA A 130 -4.06 -1.32 -27.92
N GLY A 131 -4.64 -2.37 -27.33
CA GLY A 131 -6.08 -2.63 -27.31
C GLY A 131 -6.84 -1.67 -26.40
N ASP A 132 -8.14 -1.50 -26.66
CA ASP A 132 -9.02 -0.58 -25.90
C ASP A 132 -9.37 -1.06 -24.48
N ASP A 133 -9.09 -2.32 -24.16
CA ASP A 133 -9.45 -2.99 -22.90
C ASP A 133 -8.50 -2.69 -21.73
N GLY A 134 -7.43 -1.94 -21.98
CA GLY A 134 -6.42 -1.59 -20.98
C GLY A 134 -5.51 -2.75 -20.54
N GLN A 135 -5.55 -3.89 -21.25
CA GLN A 135 -4.73 -5.07 -20.96
C GLN A 135 -3.38 -5.07 -21.68
N SER A 136 -3.11 -4.01 -22.45
CA SER A 136 -1.81 -3.79 -23.09
C SER A 136 -0.80 -3.20 -22.12
N VAL A 137 0.36 -3.84 -21.98
CA VAL A 137 1.52 -3.37 -21.22
C VAL A 137 2.58 -2.86 -22.19
N VAL A 138 3.18 -1.71 -21.90
CA VAL A 138 4.26 -1.14 -22.73
C VAL A 138 5.52 -0.96 -21.89
N ILE A 139 6.64 -1.49 -22.37
CA ILE A 139 7.98 -1.32 -21.79
C ILE A 139 8.91 -0.69 -22.82
N ARG A 140 9.48 0.48 -22.50
CA ARG A 140 10.40 1.21 -23.36
C ARG A 140 11.76 1.43 -22.72
N ALA A 141 12.81 0.94 -23.37
CA ALA A 141 14.18 1.27 -23.00
C ALA A 141 14.62 2.58 -23.67
N ILE A 142 15.07 3.55 -22.88
CA ILE A 142 15.32 4.90 -23.39
C ILE A 142 16.66 4.98 -24.12
N VAL A 143 16.65 5.51 -25.35
CA VAL A 143 17.84 5.68 -26.20
C VAL A 143 18.37 7.11 -26.17
N ASP A 144 17.47 8.07 -26.13
CA ASP A 144 17.75 9.50 -26.25
C ASP A 144 16.84 10.29 -25.30
N THR A 145 17.26 11.52 -24.99
CA THR A 145 16.60 12.40 -24.02
C THR A 145 16.67 13.84 -24.51
N PRO A 146 15.93 14.81 -23.92
CA PRO A 146 16.05 16.22 -24.30
C PRO A 146 17.50 16.74 -24.23
N ALA A 147 18.24 16.35 -23.19
CA ALA A 147 19.66 16.70 -23.03
C ALA A 147 20.62 15.90 -23.92
N LYS A 148 20.21 14.73 -24.45
CA LYS A 148 21.04 13.83 -25.28
C LYS A 148 20.25 13.36 -26.50
N PRO A 149 19.96 14.26 -27.46
CA PRO A 149 19.13 13.94 -28.63
C PRO A 149 19.80 12.92 -29.57
N LEU A 150 19.07 12.47 -30.59
CA LEU A 150 19.55 11.42 -31.49
C LEU A 150 20.79 11.87 -32.28
N ARG A 151 20.85 13.15 -32.67
CA ARG A 151 22.00 13.74 -33.37
C ARG A 151 23.24 13.91 -32.49
N ALA A 152 23.14 13.76 -31.18
CA ALA A 152 24.28 13.93 -30.28
C ALA A 152 25.28 12.76 -30.41
N VAL A 153 26.58 13.06 -30.31
CA VAL A 153 27.67 12.08 -30.31
C VAL A 153 27.42 10.97 -29.28
N GLY A 154 27.76 9.73 -29.65
CA GLY A 154 27.60 8.56 -28.77
C GLY A 154 26.24 7.86 -28.85
N LEU A 155 25.39 8.20 -29.83
CA LEU A 155 24.14 7.48 -30.08
C LEU A 155 24.31 5.95 -30.18
N PRO A 156 25.32 5.40 -30.90
CA PRO A 156 25.48 3.94 -30.98
C PRO A 156 25.67 3.28 -29.60
N ALA A 157 26.45 3.92 -28.72
CA ALA A 157 26.67 3.43 -27.36
C ALA A 157 25.38 3.49 -26.51
N ARG A 158 24.59 4.57 -26.64
CA ARG A 158 23.28 4.70 -25.97
C ARG A 158 22.28 3.66 -26.48
N GLY A 159 22.23 3.43 -27.79
CA GLY A 159 21.40 2.39 -28.39
C GLY A 159 21.76 0.99 -27.89
N VAL A 160 23.06 0.66 -27.82
CA VAL A 160 23.53 -0.60 -27.23
C VAL A 160 23.13 -0.71 -25.75
N ARG A 161 23.26 0.38 -24.97
CA ARG A 161 22.83 0.40 -23.56
C ARG A 161 21.33 0.14 -23.42
N ALA A 162 20.49 0.79 -24.22
CA ALA A 162 19.04 0.59 -24.22
C ALA A 162 18.66 -0.85 -24.62
N LEU A 163 19.27 -1.41 -25.68
CA LEU A 163 19.01 -2.78 -26.11
C LEU A 163 19.49 -3.82 -25.08
N ARG A 164 20.59 -3.55 -24.36
CA ARG A 164 21.02 -4.39 -23.23
C ARG A 164 20.04 -4.32 -22.07
N ALA A 165 19.53 -3.13 -21.74
CA ALA A 165 18.49 -2.97 -20.73
C ALA A 165 17.22 -3.75 -21.11
N LEU A 166 16.76 -3.59 -22.36
CA LEU A 166 15.64 -4.34 -22.92
C LEU A 166 15.87 -5.85 -22.88
N ARG A 167 17.03 -6.35 -23.29
CA ARG A 167 17.36 -7.79 -23.21
C ARG A 167 17.25 -8.33 -21.77
N ARG A 168 17.63 -7.54 -20.77
CA ARG A 168 17.55 -7.96 -19.36
C ARG A 168 16.12 -8.05 -18.84
N THR A 169 15.12 -7.45 -19.49
CA THR A 169 13.72 -7.55 -19.05
C THR A 169 13.09 -8.92 -19.35
N GLY A 170 13.81 -9.83 -20.02
CA GLY A 170 13.29 -11.14 -20.41
C GLY A 170 12.68 -11.93 -19.25
N GLY A 171 13.33 -11.94 -18.08
CA GLY A 171 12.79 -12.61 -16.88
C GLY A 171 11.44 -12.03 -16.45
N VAL A 172 11.33 -10.71 -16.37
CA VAL A 172 10.08 -10.01 -16.00
C VAL A 172 8.98 -10.23 -17.03
N ILE A 173 9.31 -10.29 -18.33
CA ILE A 173 8.34 -10.60 -19.38
C ILE A 173 7.82 -12.04 -19.23
N GLU A 174 8.67 -12.99 -18.83
CA GLU A 174 8.23 -14.36 -18.55
C GLU A 174 7.39 -14.46 -17.27
N ASP A 175 7.72 -13.70 -16.22
CA ASP A 175 6.90 -13.61 -15.01
C ASP A 175 5.52 -13.00 -15.32
N TRP A 176 5.47 -11.95 -16.16
CA TRP A 176 4.20 -11.40 -16.67
C TRP A 176 3.41 -12.43 -17.47
N ARG A 177 4.05 -13.16 -18.40
CA ARG A 177 3.38 -14.23 -19.17
C ARG A 177 2.78 -15.30 -18.25
N ALA A 178 3.51 -15.69 -17.21
CA ALA A 178 3.03 -16.68 -16.25
C ALA A 178 1.88 -16.14 -15.39
N ALA A 179 1.88 -14.82 -15.12
CA ALA A 179 0.82 -14.14 -14.37
C ALA A 179 -0.41 -13.79 -15.23
N VAL A 180 -0.37 -13.87 -16.56
CA VAL A 180 -1.58 -13.62 -17.38
C VAL A 180 -2.58 -14.75 -17.20
N GLY A 181 -3.83 -14.40 -16.93
CA GLY A 181 -4.92 -15.35 -16.72
C GLY A 181 -6.18 -14.69 -16.16
N ASP A 182 -7.32 -15.32 -16.41
CA ASP A 182 -8.60 -14.92 -15.82
C ASP A 182 -8.62 -15.21 -14.31
N ARG A 183 -9.25 -14.32 -13.54
CA ARG A 183 -9.26 -14.38 -12.08
C ARG A 183 -10.64 -14.16 -11.47
N HIS A 184 -10.86 -14.87 -10.38
CA HIS A 184 -11.93 -14.60 -9.44
C HIS A 184 -11.35 -13.90 -8.21
N ILE A 185 -11.86 -12.71 -7.88
CA ILE A 185 -11.42 -11.93 -6.73
C ILE A 185 -12.48 -12.04 -5.63
N LEU A 186 -12.06 -12.56 -4.48
CA LEU A 186 -12.87 -12.61 -3.26
C LEU A 186 -12.49 -11.43 -2.35
N LEU A 187 -13.37 -10.43 -2.25
CA LEU A 187 -13.16 -9.31 -1.34
C LEU A 187 -13.68 -9.67 0.07
N ALA A 188 -12.82 -9.56 1.08
CA ALA A 188 -13.23 -9.71 2.47
C ALA A 188 -14.12 -8.54 2.89
N GLY A 189 -15.25 -8.84 3.54
CA GLY A 189 -16.09 -7.87 4.23
C GLY A 189 -16.09 -8.11 5.74
N PRO A 190 -15.90 -7.06 6.57
CA PRO A 190 -15.47 -5.68 6.23
C PRO A 190 -13.95 -5.58 5.99
N ARG A 191 -13.50 -4.48 5.37
CA ARG A 191 -12.09 -4.17 5.01
C ARG A 191 -11.84 -2.66 5.01
N SER A 192 -10.58 -2.24 4.91
CA SER A 192 -10.19 -0.82 4.83
C SER A 192 -10.53 -0.04 6.10
N PHE A 193 -10.69 1.28 6.01
CA PHE A 193 -10.86 2.19 7.15
C PHE A 193 -11.88 1.74 8.21
N CYS A 194 -11.51 1.88 9.47
CA CYS A 194 -12.44 1.79 10.60
C CYS A 194 -12.80 3.19 11.10
N ALA A 195 -13.84 3.31 11.93
CA ALA A 195 -14.32 4.59 12.44
C ALA A 195 -13.25 5.40 13.19
N GLY A 196 -12.32 4.72 13.88
CA GLY A 196 -11.21 5.37 14.58
C GLY A 196 -10.20 6.01 13.62
N VAL A 197 -9.90 5.33 12.52
CA VAL A 197 -8.99 5.80 11.47
C VAL A 197 -9.63 6.94 10.67
N GLU A 198 -10.89 6.80 10.26
CA GLU A 198 -11.61 7.88 9.55
C GLU A 198 -11.63 9.16 10.39
N ARG A 199 -11.99 9.05 11.66
CA ARG A 199 -11.96 10.18 12.60
C ARG A 199 -10.57 10.82 12.69
N ALA A 200 -9.52 10.01 12.73
CA ALA A 200 -8.16 10.53 12.89
C ALA A 200 -7.65 11.25 11.64
N ILE A 201 -7.93 10.70 10.46
CA ILE A 201 -7.63 11.35 9.17
C ILE A 201 -8.42 12.66 9.08
N GLU A 202 -9.74 12.62 9.26
CA GLU A 202 -10.59 13.81 9.17
C GLU A 202 -10.17 14.88 10.19
N THR A 203 -9.68 14.49 11.38
CA THR A 203 -9.15 15.44 12.36
C THR A 203 -7.99 16.28 11.81
N VAL A 204 -7.05 15.66 11.08
CA VAL A 204 -5.92 16.39 10.46
C VAL A 204 -6.40 17.22 9.28
N GLU A 205 -7.29 16.68 8.44
CA GLU A 205 -7.85 17.40 7.29
C GLU A 205 -8.58 18.67 7.73
N ARG A 206 -9.46 18.57 8.72
CA ARG A 206 -10.18 19.71 9.30
C ARG A 206 -9.26 20.69 10.00
N ALA A 207 -8.19 20.20 10.64
CA ALA A 207 -7.18 21.08 11.22
C ALA A 207 -6.47 21.91 10.14
N LEU A 208 -6.11 21.29 9.01
CA LEU A 208 -5.50 21.98 7.87
C LEU A 208 -6.46 23.01 7.25
N GLU A 209 -7.72 22.64 7.05
CA GLU A 209 -8.75 23.53 6.53
C GLU A 209 -9.00 24.74 7.45
N ARG A 210 -9.09 24.50 8.76
CA ARG A 210 -9.45 25.52 9.74
C ARG A 210 -8.28 26.43 10.13
N PHE A 211 -7.08 25.88 10.28
CA PHE A 211 -5.93 26.59 10.86
C PHE A 211 -4.81 26.87 9.85
N GLY A 212 -4.87 26.29 8.65
CA GLY A 212 -3.82 26.39 7.63
C GLY A 212 -2.58 25.55 7.96
N ALA A 213 -1.69 25.43 6.98
CA ALA A 213 -0.40 24.76 7.15
C ALA A 213 0.63 25.65 7.85
N PRO A 214 1.58 25.10 8.63
CA PRO A 214 1.73 23.67 8.94
C PRO A 214 0.84 23.21 10.11
N VAL A 215 0.34 21.97 10.01
CA VAL A 215 -0.26 21.23 11.13
C VAL A 215 0.71 20.15 11.56
N TYR A 216 1.23 20.23 12.80
CA TYR A 216 2.16 19.22 13.30
C TYR A 216 1.38 18.01 13.81
N VAL A 217 1.85 16.82 13.49
CA VAL A 217 1.27 15.56 13.98
C VAL A 217 2.36 14.79 14.69
N ARG A 218 2.13 14.41 15.96
CA ARG A 218 3.08 13.58 16.69
C ARG A 218 2.97 12.14 16.19
N ARG A 219 4.05 11.66 15.60
CA ARG A 219 4.19 10.39 14.87
C ARG A 219 3.14 10.25 13.78
N GLN A 220 3.07 9.10 13.13
CA GLN A 220 2.08 8.90 12.06
C GLN A 220 0.66 8.93 12.62
N ILE A 221 -0.24 9.69 11.98
CA ILE A 221 -1.66 9.78 12.40
C ILE A 221 -2.31 8.39 12.46
N VAL A 222 -1.95 7.55 11.48
CA VAL A 222 -2.26 6.13 11.35
C VAL A 222 -1.08 5.42 10.68
N HIS A 223 -0.90 4.13 10.92
CA HIS A 223 0.14 3.32 10.26
C HIS A 223 -0.24 2.98 8.80
N ASN A 224 -0.21 3.99 7.93
CA ASN A 224 -0.35 3.81 6.48
C ASN A 224 0.45 4.86 5.70
N ARG A 225 1.41 4.40 4.91
CA ARG A 225 2.31 5.27 4.14
C ARG A 225 1.57 6.17 3.16
N TYR A 226 0.56 5.64 2.44
CA TYR A 226 -0.20 6.41 1.46
C TYR A 226 -0.95 7.58 2.11
N VAL A 227 -1.58 7.33 3.27
CA VAL A 227 -2.28 8.37 4.04
C VAL A 227 -1.33 9.44 4.56
N VAL A 228 -0.17 9.03 5.09
CA VAL A 228 0.87 9.96 5.59
C VAL A 228 1.36 10.87 4.46
N GLU A 229 1.78 10.29 3.33
CA GLU A 229 2.27 11.06 2.17
C GLU A 229 1.21 12.02 1.60
N ASP A 230 -0.08 11.66 1.67
CA ASP A 230 -1.17 12.54 1.24
C ASP A 230 -1.34 13.76 2.16
N LEU A 231 -1.35 13.53 3.47
CA LEU A 231 -1.46 14.61 4.45
C LEU A 231 -0.23 15.53 4.42
N GLU A 232 0.97 14.99 4.20
CA GLU A 232 2.19 15.80 4.01
C GLU A 232 2.08 16.73 2.81
N ARG A 233 1.60 16.24 1.66
CA ARG A 233 1.36 17.09 0.47
C ARG A 233 0.36 18.21 0.74
N ARG A 234 -0.56 18.02 1.68
CA ARG A 234 -1.55 19.01 2.10
C ARG A 234 -1.04 19.98 3.17
N GLY A 235 0.16 19.77 3.70
CA GLY A 235 0.81 20.66 4.66
C GLY A 235 0.84 20.15 6.10
N ALA A 236 0.54 18.87 6.35
CA ALA A 236 0.85 18.24 7.63
C ALA A 236 2.37 18.02 7.77
N VAL A 237 2.88 18.11 9.00
CA VAL A 237 4.29 17.87 9.32
C VAL A 237 4.35 16.83 10.43
N PHE A 238 4.79 15.61 10.09
CA PHE A 238 4.93 14.52 11.04
C PHE A 238 6.26 14.66 11.81
N VAL A 239 6.20 14.59 13.14
CA VAL A 239 7.38 14.69 14.02
C VAL A 239 7.41 13.53 15.00
N GLU A 240 8.60 13.05 15.37
CA GLU A 240 8.70 11.92 16.31
C GLU A 240 8.28 12.29 17.74
N GLU A 241 8.78 13.43 18.23
CA GLU A 241 8.58 13.88 19.59
C GLU A 241 8.07 15.32 19.67
N VAL A 242 7.49 15.65 20.83
CA VAL A 242 6.79 16.93 21.02
C VAL A 242 7.77 18.10 20.97
N ASP A 243 9.00 17.97 21.46
CA ASP A 243 10.04 19.00 21.46
C ASP A 243 10.40 19.56 20.07
N ALA A 244 10.21 18.79 18.99
CA ALA A 244 10.43 19.20 17.61
C ALA A 244 9.38 20.19 17.06
N VAL A 245 8.23 20.32 17.73
CA VAL A 245 7.13 21.23 17.31
C VAL A 245 7.49 22.67 17.71
N PRO A 246 7.23 23.74 16.95
CA PRO A 246 7.46 25.10 17.45
C PRO A 246 6.48 25.48 18.59
N GLU A 247 6.94 26.29 19.56
CA GLU A 247 6.10 26.73 20.68
C GLU A 247 4.83 27.45 20.19
N GLY A 248 3.67 27.19 20.81
CA GLY A 248 2.39 27.77 20.40
C GLY A 248 1.76 27.19 19.11
N SER A 249 2.46 26.32 18.39
CA SER A 249 1.92 25.67 17.18
C SER A 249 0.77 24.70 17.48
N LEU A 250 0.04 24.32 16.42
CA LEU A 250 -1.00 23.30 16.48
C LEU A 250 -0.36 21.91 16.42
N LEU A 251 -0.67 21.06 17.40
CA LEU A 251 -0.23 19.68 17.48
C LEU A 251 -1.44 18.73 17.49
N VAL A 252 -1.46 17.77 16.57
CA VAL A 252 -2.40 16.66 16.56
C VAL A 252 -1.73 15.42 17.18
N LEU A 253 -2.41 14.78 18.14
CA LEU A 253 -1.99 13.51 18.72
C LEU A 253 -2.62 12.35 17.95
N ALA A 254 -1.83 11.33 17.62
CA ALA A 254 -2.24 10.22 16.75
C ALA A 254 -3.33 9.30 17.32
N ALA A 255 -3.94 8.48 16.45
CA ALA A 255 -5.04 7.59 16.78
C ALA A 255 -4.69 6.53 17.84
N HIS A 256 -3.42 6.14 17.93
CA HIS A 256 -2.91 5.10 18.82
C HIS A 256 -2.88 5.51 20.29
N GLY A 257 -3.20 6.76 20.62
CA GLY A 257 -3.11 7.27 21.99
C GLY A 257 -1.68 7.64 22.40
N VAL A 258 -1.57 8.49 23.41
CA VAL A 258 -0.29 8.93 23.96
C VAL A 258 -0.32 8.88 25.49
N ALA A 259 0.85 8.68 26.08
CA ALA A 259 1.01 8.72 27.52
C ALA A 259 0.65 10.10 28.10
N PRO A 260 0.17 10.19 29.35
CA PRO A 260 -0.06 11.47 30.04
C PRO A 260 1.13 12.43 30.03
N ALA A 261 2.36 11.91 30.09
CA ALA A 261 3.59 12.71 30.04
C ALA A 261 3.72 13.52 28.73
N VAL A 262 3.33 12.94 27.59
CA VAL A 262 3.34 13.61 26.28
C VAL A 262 2.38 14.80 26.27
N ARG A 263 1.21 14.67 26.92
CA ARG A 263 0.24 15.76 27.06
C ARG A 263 0.77 16.88 27.95
N ALA A 264 1.44 16.51 29.05
CA ALA A 264 2.08 17.46 29.95
C ALA A 264 3.19 18.25 29.24
N GLU A 265 4.00 17.59 28.41
CA GLU A 265 5.04 18.22 27.60
C GLU A 265 4.43 19.21 26.59
N ALA A 266 3.39 18.80 25.86
CA ALA A 266 2.70 19.69 24.92
C ALA A 266 2.11 20.93 25.61
N ALA A 267 1.55 20.75 26.81
CA ALA A 267 1.04 21.85 27.63
C ALA A 267 2.17 22.78 28.11
N ALA A 268 3.31 22.23 28.55
CA ALA A 268 4.48 23.00 28.98
C ALA A 268 5.03 23.88 27.84
N ARG A 269 4.92 23.40 26.59
CA ARG A 269 5.30 24.13 25.37
C ARG A 269 4.16 24.96 24.76
N ARG A 270 3.07 25.15 25.52
CA ARG A 270 1.91 25.98 25.15
C ARG A 270 1.32 25.62 23.78
N LEU A 271 1.42 24.35 23.38
CA LEU A 271 0.91 23.89 22.09
C LEU A 271 -0.61 23.86 22.12
N ARG A 272 -1.23 24.17 20.97
CA ARG A 272 -2.67 23.96 20.76
C ARG A 272 -2.87 22.50 20.39
N VAL A 273 -3.39 21.69 21.31
CA VAL A 273 -3.50 20.24 21.13
C VAL A 273 -4.87 19.86 20.59
N VAL A 274 -4.89 19.04 19.53
CA VAL A 274 -6.08 18.35 19.02
C VAL A 274 -5.85 16.84 19.17
N ASP A 275 -6.71 16.17 19.92
CA ASP A 275 -6.48 14.76 20.26
C ASP A 275 -7.29 13.80 19.38
N ALA A 276 -6.61 13.19 18.42
CA ALA A 276 -7.19 12.21 17.50
C ALA A 276 -7.20 10.78 18.06
N THR A 277 -6.82 10.55 19.33
CA THR A 277 -6.86 9.22 19.97
C THR A 277 -8.20 8.53 19.71
N CYS A 278 -8.18 7.28 19.25
CA CYS A 278 -9.39 6.50 19.01
C CYS A 278 -10.17 6.33 20.32
N PRO A 279 -11.50 6.55 20.35
CA PRO A 279 -12.29 6.35 21.57
C PRO A 279 -12.20 4.95 22.17
N LEU A 280 -11.93 3.92 21.36
CA LEU A 280 -11.72 2.55 21.85
C LEU A 280 -10.36 2.36 22.53
N VAL A 281 -9.32 3.09 22.10
CA VAL A 281 -8.03 3.16 22.81
C VAL A 281 -8.18 3.95 24.11
N ALA A 282 -8.91 5.08 24.07
CA ALA A 282 -9.18 5.88 25.26
C ALA A 282 -9.96 5.10 26.34
N LYS A 283 -10.83 4.16 25.94
CA LYS A 283 -11.49 3.20 26.84
C LYS A 283 -10.46 2.34 27.58
N VAL A 284 -9.51 1.74 26.86
CA VAL A 284 -8.42 0.93 27.44
C VAL A 284 -7.59 1.76 28.43
N HIS A 285 -7.21 2.99 28.05
CA HIS A 285 -6.50 3.91 28.96
C HIS A 285 -7.30 4.16 30.26
N GLN A 286 -8.61 4.35 30.16
CA GLN A 286 -9.47 4.54 31.33
C GLN A 286 -9.59 3.28 32.19
N GLU A 287 -9.63 2.09 31.59
CA GLU A 287 -9.66 0.81 32.29
C GLU A 287 -8.35 0.60 33.07
N VAL A 288 -7.19 0.84 32.45
CA VAL A 288 -5.88 0.76 33.12
C VAL A 288 -5.82 1.70 34.32
N ARG A 289 -6.18 2.99 34.16
CA ARG A 289 -6.25 3.93 35.29
C ARG A 289 -7.16 3.45 36.42
N ARG A 290 -8.29 2.81 36.08
CA ARG A 290 -9.27 2.32 37.05
C ARG A 290 -8.76 1.11 37.84
N TYR A 291 -8.05 0.19 37.20
CA TYR A 291 -7.43 -0.94 37.88
C TYR A 291 -6.28 -0.48 38.78
N ALA A 292 -5.42 0.40 38.26
CA ALA A 292 -4.33 1.03 39.00
C ALA A 292 -4.82 1.77 40.27
N ALA A 293 -5.90 2.56 40.15
CA ALA A 293 -6.51 3.26 41.29
C ALA A 293 -7.13 2.32 42.35
N ARG A 294 -7.19 1.02 42.08
CA ARG A 294 -7.62 -0.03 43.01
C ARG A 294 -6.45 -0.93 43.41
N ASP A 295 -5.22 -0.44 43.28
CA ASP A 295 -3.94 -1.15 43.41
C ASP A 295 -3.92 -2.57 42.82
N ASP A 296 -4.64 -2.77 41.71
CA ASP A 296 -4.50 -3.99 40.92
C ASP A 296 -3.26 -3.85 40.03
N THR A 297 -2.42 -4.88 39.96
CA THR A 297 -1.38 -5.00 38.93
C THR A 297 -2.06 -5.28 37.59
N VAL A 298 -1.76 -4.51 36.56
CA VAL A 298 -2.35 -4.67 35.23
C VAL A 298 -1.39 -5.44 34.34
N VAL A 299 -1.80 -6.62 33.90
CA VAL A 299 -1.13 -7.35 32.82
C VAL A 299 -1.71 -6.88 31.49
N LEU A 300 -0.97 -6.04 30.77
CA LEU A 300 -1.32 -5.55 29.45
C LEU A 300 -0.88 -6.55 28.38
N ILE A 301 -1.84 -7.17 27.72
CA ILE A 301 -1.57 -8.08 26.60
C ILE A 301 -1.34 -7.24 25.35
N GLY A 302 -0.13 -7.29 24.78
CA GLY A 302 0.24 -6.44 23.66
C GLY A 302 1.71 -6.55 23.27
N HIS A 303 2.09 -5.90 22.18
CA HIS A 303 3.49 -5.81 21.77
C HIS A 303 4.16 -4.60 22.43
N ALA A 304 5.18 -4.84 23.27
CA ALA A 304 5.81 -3.81 24.12
C ALA A 304 6.27 -2.54 23.38
N GLU A 305 6.74 -2.69 22.14
CA GLU A 305 7.25 -1.58 21.32
C GLU A 305 6.15 -0.83 20.55
N HIS A 306 4.90 -1.30 20.58
CA HIS A 306 3.81 -0.67 19.84
C HIS A 306 3.34 0.63 20.51
N GLU A 307 3.08 1.69 19.73
CA GLU A 307 2.74 3.02 20.25
C GLU A 307 1.54 3.02 21.20
N GLU A 308 0.51 2.25 20.87
CA GLU A 308 -0.68 2.07 21.71
C GLU A 308 -0.34 1.45 23.07
N VAL A 309 0.58 0.49 23.10
CA VAL A 309 1.03 -0.18 24.32
C VAL A 309 1.87 0.78 25.15
N VAL A 310 2.78 1.52 24.52
CA VAL A 310 3.57 2.58 25.19
C VAL A 310 2.67 3.65 25.80
N GLY A 311 1.66 4.12 25.06
CA GLY A 311 0.65 5.06 25.54
C GLY A 311 -0.12 4.53 26.74
N THR A 312 -0.53 3.26 26.68
CA THR A 312 -1.30 2.58 27.73
C THR A 312 -0.48 2.33 28.99
N ILE A 313 0.80 1.92 28.88
CA ILE A 313 1.71 1.79 30.02
C ILE A 313 1.84 3.12 30.76
N GLY A 314 1.94 4.22 30.02
CA GLY A 314 2.08 5.57 30.56
C GLY A 314 0.92 6.02 31.45
N GLU A 315 -0.25 5.38 31.36
CA GLU A 315 -1.42 5.72 32.18
C GLU A 315 -1.30 5.26 33.64
N ALA A 316 -0.48 4.24 33.92
CA ALA A 316 -0.19 3.77 35.28
C ALA A 316 1.26 3.25 35.39
N PRO A 317 2.28 4.13 35.32
CA PRO A 317 3.68 3.72 35.35
C PRO A 317 4.02 2.91 36.61
N GLY A 318 4.71 1.78 36.44
CA GLY A 318 5.10 0.90 37.55
C GLY A 318 4.02 -0.05 38.05
N GLN A 319 2.79 0.01 37.53
CA GLN A 319 1.71 -0.93 37.83
C GLN A 319 1.27 -1.76 36.62
N VAL A 320 1.86 -1.52 35.45
CA VAL A 320 1.58 -2.24 34.19
C VAL A 320 2.75 -3.15 33.85
N LEU A 321 2.44 -4.42 33.60
CA LEU A 321 3.36 -5.44 33.07
C LEU A 321 2.88 -5.85 31.70
N VAL A 322 3.78 -5.94 30.72
CA VAL A 322 3.41 -6.32 29.35
C VAL A 322 3.72 -7.79 29.11
N VAL A 323 2.78 -8.49 28.48
CA VAL A 323 2.99 -9.84 27.92
C VAL A 323 2.44 -9.88 26.49
N SER A 324 3.07 -10.65 25.63
CA SER A 324 2.72 -10.77 24.22
C SER A 324 2.35 -12.19 23.79
N THR A 325 2.65 -13.19 24.63
CA THR A 325 2.44 -14.60 24.32
C THR A 325 1.90 -15.39 25.52
N PRO A 326 1.30 -16.58 25.28
CA PRO A 326 0.94 -17.53 26.33
C PRO A 326 2.11 -17.91 27.25
N ASP A 327 3.33 -18.04 26.70
CA ASP A 327 4.53 -18.41 27.47
C ASP A 327 4.99 -17.29 28.41
N GLU A 328 4.93 -16.04 27.95
CA GLU A 328 5.18 -14.87 28.79
C GLU A 328 4.11 -14.75 29.88
N ALA A 329 2.83 -14.96 29.53
CA ALA A 329 1.74 -15.02 30.52
C ALA A 329 1.92 -16.16 31.53
N ALA A 330 2.53 -17.28 31.12
CA ALA A 330 2.79 -18.42 31.99
C ALA A 330 3.90 -18.14 33.02
N THR A 331 4.77 -17.16 32.75
CA THR A 331 5.97 -16.87 33.55
C THR A 331 5.98 -15.47 34.17
N VAL A 332 5.07 -14.57 33.78
CA VAL A 332 4.97 -13.20 34.33
C VAL A 332 4.90 -13.22 35.86
N ASP A 333 5.75 -12.40 36.49
CA ASP A 333 5.81 -12.24 37.94
C ASP A 333 4.98 -11.02 38.35
N VAL A 334 4.05 -11.21 39.28
CA VAL A 334 3.14 -10.16 39.76
C VAL A 334 3.31 -10.00 41.27
N PRO A 335 3.36 -8.77 41.82
CA PRO A 335 3.59 -8.55 43.25
C PRO A 335 2.53 -9.20 44.15
N ASP A 336 1.26 -9.17 43.73
CA ASP A 336 0.13 -9.76 44.45
C ASP A 336 -0.78 -10.55 43.47
N PRO A 337 -0.68 -11.89 43.44
CA PRO A 337 -1.51 -12.74 42.58
C PRO A 337 -3.03 -12.65 42.84
N SER A 338 -3.46 -12.07 43.96
CA SER A 338 -4.88 -11.87 44.29
C SER A 338 -5.44 -10.55 43.73
N ARG A 339 -4.57 -9.62 43.32
CA ARG A 339 -4.91 -8.28 42.81
C ARG A 339 -4.37 -8.07 41.42
N VAL A 340 -4.85 -8.87 40.47
CA VAL A 340 -4.45 -8.82 39.07
C VAL A 340 -5.64 -8.46 38.19
N ALA A 341 -5.44 -7.48 37.30
CA ALA A 341 -6.32 -7.19 36.19
C ALA A 341 -5.58 -7.38 34.86
N TYR A 342 -6.30 -7.53 33.77
CA TYR A 342 -5.72 -7.45 32.43
C TYR A 342 -6.46 -6.44 31.56
N ALA A 343 -5.71 -5.90 30.61
CA ALA A 343 -6.21 -5.09 29.50
C ALA A 343 -5.48 -5.55 28.23
N MET A 344 -5.98 -5.21 27.05
CA MET A 344 -5.35 -5.66 25.80
C MET A 344 -5.19 -4.54 24.78
N GLN A 345 -4.16 -4.66 23.94
CA GLN A 345 -4.03 -3.87 22.73
C GLN A 345 -5.19 -4.18 21.76
N THR A 346 -5.76 -3.14 21.14
CA THR A 346 -6.99 -3.21 20.34
C THR A 346 -6.85 -3.97 19.02
N THR A 347 -5.61 -4.19 18.55
CA THR A 347 -5.29 -4.74 17.22
C THR A 347 -4.66 -6.14 17.26
N LEU A 348 -4.84 -6.91 18.33
CA LEU A 348 -4.29 -8.27 18.44
C LEU A 348 -5.04 -9.29 17.59
N ALA A 349 -4.39 -10.44 17.33
CA ALA A 349 -5.08 -11.62 16.84
C ALA A 349 -6.03 -12.14 17.93
N VAL A 350 -7.31 -12.34 17.57
CA VAL A 350 -8.36 -12.70 18.53
C VAL A 350 -8.05 -14.03 19.21
N GLU A 351 -7.59 -15.03 18.46
CA GLU A 351 -7.26 -16.35 19.00
C GLU A 351 -6.05 -16.32 19.94
N ASP A 352 -4.96 -15.66 19.55
CA ASP A 352 -3.73 -15.57 20.35
C ASP A 352 -3.97 -14.83 21.67
N ALA A 353 -4.78 -13.77 21.63
CA ALA A 353 -5.18 -13.04 22.83
C ALA A 353 -6.05 -13.92 23.74
N ALA A 354 -7.00 -14.67 23.19
CA ALA A 354 -7.83 -15.58 23.96
C ALA A 354 -7.01 -16.69 24.64
N GLU A 355 -6.00 -17.23 23.97
CA GLU A 355 -5.07 -18.20 24.56
C GLU A 355 -4.26 -17.59 25.71
N THR A 356 -3.73 -16.38 25.52
CA THR A 356 -2.97 -15.65 26.54
C THR A 356 -3.84 -15.35 27.77
N VAL A 357 -5.08 -14.89 27.57
CA VAL A 357 -6.05 -14.68 28.65
C VAL A 357 -6.36 -16.00 29.38
N ALA A 358 -6.48 -17.11 28.65
CA ALA A 358 -6.73 -18.41 29.27
C ALA A 358 -5.58 -18.85 30.19
N VAL A 359 -4.33 -18.58 29.81
CA VAL A 359 -3.16 -18.80 30.69
C VAL A 359 -3.24 -17.93 31.94
N LEU A 360 -3.49 -16.62 31.78
CA LEU A 360 -3.58 -15.69 32.91
C LEU A 360 -4.70 -16.09 33.88
N ARG A 361 -5.86 -16.53 33.38
CA ARG A 361 -6.98 -17.00 34.23
C ARG A 361 -6.62 -18.26 35.03
N ARG A 362 -5.81 -19.16 34.47
CA ARG A 362 -5.33 -20.34 35.20
C ARG A 362 -4.36 -19.96 36.31
N ARG A 363 -3.47 -18.99 36.06
CA ARG A 363 -2.48 -18.53 37.06
C ARG A 363 -3.09 -17.63 38.14
N PHE A 364 -4.06 -16.81 37.77
CA PHE A 364 -4.68 -15.82 38.65
C PHE A 364 -6.19 -16.05 38.72
N PRO A 365 -6.70 -16.89 39.64
CA PRO A 365 -8.14 -17.20 39.72
C PRO A 365 -9.03 -15.97 39.97
N GLY A 366 -8.48 -14.92 40.59
CA GLY A 366 -9.15 -13.63 40.81
C GLY A 366 -9.02 -12.62 39.67
N LEU A 367 -8.49 -13.03 38.50
CA LEU A 367 -8.19 -12.13 37.38
C LEU A 367 -9.40 -11.31 36.95
N LYS A 368 -9.26 -9.98 37.03
CA LYS A 368 -10.26 -9.02 36.55
C LYS A 368 -10.00 -8.70 35.09
N GLY A 369 -11.03 -8.77 34.26
CA GLY A 369 -10.96 -8.37 32.86
C GLY A 369 -11.80 -7.14 32.54
N PRO A 370 -11.67 -6.59 31.32
CA PRO A 370 -12.51 -5.51 30.84
C PRO A 370 -13.97 -5.99 30.75
N ARG A 371 -14.92 -5.05 30.79
CA ARG A 371 -16.36 -5.39 30.74
C ARG A 371 -16.80 -5.92 29.38
N THR A 372 -16.18 -5.39 28.33
CA THR A 372 -16.27 -5.82 26.94
C THR A 372 -14.84 -6.01 26.45
N ASP A 373 -14.65 -6.86 25.46
CA ASP A 373 -13.34 -7.08 24.85
C ASP A 373 -12.64 -5.74 24.50
N ASP A 374 -11.32 -5.73 24.63
CA ASP A 374 -10.46 -4.60 24.27
C ASP A 374 -10.03 -4.69 22.81
N ILE A 375 -10.01 -5.90 22.23
CA ILE A 375 -9.87 -6.05 20.78
C ILE A 375 -11.09 -5.39 20.14
N CYS A 376 -10.82 -4.40 19.28
CA CYS A 376 -11.89 -3.58 18.74
C CYS A 376 -12.71 -4.35 17.70
N TYR A 377 -13.96 -3.91 17.51
CA TYR A 377 -14.87 -4.48 16.51
C TYR A 377 -14.22 -4.60 15.13
N ALA A 378 -13.48 -3.57 14.73
CA ALA A 378 -12.88 -3.48 13.41
C ALA A 378 -11.84 -4.58 13.17
N THR A 379 -11.03 -4.88 14.19
CA THR A 379 -10.02 -5.94 14.14
C THR A 379 -10.70 -7.32 14.09
N SER A 380 -11.64 -7.58 15.00
CA SER A 380 -12.37 -8.86 15.05
C SER A 380 -13.12 -9.14 13.74
N ASN A 381 -13.83 -8.14 13.20
CA ASN A 381 -14.60 -8.29 11.98
C ASN A 381 -13.70 -8.52 10.76
N ARG A 382 -12.60 -7.76 10.61
CA ARG A 382 -11.66 -7.94 9.49
C ARG A 382 -10.96 -9.30 9.54
N GLN A 383 -10.58 -9.77 10.73
CA GLN A 383 -10.02 -11.12 10.88
C GLN A 383 -11.05 -12.20 10.53
N ALA A 384 -12.32 -12.04 10.94
CA ALA A 384 -13.38 -12.95 10.52
C ALA A 384 -13.59 -12.93 8.99
N GLY A 385 -13.52 -11.74 8.38
CA GLY A 385 -13.58 -11.55 6.93
C GLY A 385 -12.46 -12.28 6.19
N VAL A 386 -11.20 -12.11 6.63
CA VAL A 386 -10.06 -12.75 5.96
C VAL A 386 -10.07 -14.28 6.11
N ARG A 387 -10.44 -14.81 7.30
CA ARG A 387 -10.58 -16.27 7.51
C ARG A 387 -11.60 -16.92 6.55
N ARG A 388 -12.65 -16.18 6.18
CA ARG A 388 -13.71 -16.67 5.29
C ARG A 388 -13.19 -16.87 3.87
N ILE A 389 -12.43 -15.90 3.34
CA ILE A 389 -11.92 -15.94 1.97
C ILE A 389 -10.66 -16.80 1.84
N ALA A 390 -9.84 -16.89 2.89
CA ALA A 390 -8.54 -17.57 2.83
C ALA A 390 -8.66 -19.01 2.31
N ARG A 391 -9.56 -19.81 2.88
CA ARG A 391 -9.77 -21.22 2.48
C ARG A 391 -10.20 -21.43 1.02
N GLN A 392 -10.66 -20.38 0.36
CA GLN A 392 -11.14 -20.41 -1.03
C GLN A 392 -10.15 -19.74 -2.00
N SER A 393 -9.03 -19.23 -1.49
CA SER A 393 -8.08 -18.42 -2.25
C SER A 393 -6.77 -19.17 -2.47
N ASP A 394 -6.24 -19.08 -3.69
CA ASP A 394 -4.89 -19.58 -4.03
C ASP A 394 -3.81 -18.67 -3.43
N LEU A 395 -4.14 -17.39 -3.25
CA LEU A 395 -3.31 -16.34 -2.66
C LEU A 395 -4.23 -15.31 -1.97
N VAL A 396 -3.85 -14.87 -0.77
CA VAL A 396 -4.46 -13.72 -0.11
C VAL A 396 -3.53 -12.50 -0.17
N VAL A 397 -4.04 -11.40 -0.72
CA VAL A 397 -3.34 -10.12 -0.73
C VAL A 397 -3.96 -9.22 0.34
N VAL A 398 -3.13 -8.79 1.29
CA VAL A 398 -3.49 -7.85 2.36
C VAL A 398 -2.89 -6.50 2.02
N LEU A 399 -3.74 -5.49 1.81
CA LEU A 399 -3.30 -4.12 1.61
C LEU A 399 -3.08 -3.42 2.96
N GLY A 400 -1.86 -2.93 3.18
CA GLY A 400 -1.48 -2.18 4.38
C GLY A 400 0.02 -2.10 4.59
N SER A 401 0.46 -1.14 5.39
CA SER A 401 1.88 -0.92 5.65
C SER A 401 2.49 -1.93 6.61
N GLN A 402 3.78 -2.20 6.42
CA GLN A 402 4.56 -3.12 7.26
C GLN A 402 4.64 -2.70 8.74
N ASN A 403 4.38 -1.43 9.08
CA ASN A 403 4.32 -0.96 10.46
C ASN A 403 2.92 -1.10 11.11
N SER A 404 1.89 -1.52 10.36
CA SER A 404 0.52 -1.70 10.88
C SER A 404 0.34 -3.06 11.56
N SER A 405 0.14 -3.06 12.88
CA SER A 405 -0.16 -4.29 13.64
C SER A 405 -1.39 -5.02 13.10
N ASN A 406 -2.50 -4.30 12.90
CA ASN A 406 -3.73 -4.90 12.38
C ASN A 406 -3.51 -5.54 10.99
N SER A 407 -2.78 -4.89 10.08
CA SER A 407 -2.55 -5.43 8.74
C SER A 407 -1.69 -6.69 8.76
N ARG A 408 -0.65 -6.74 9.62
CA ARG A 408 0.14 -7.97 9.82
C ARG A 408 -0.71 -9.13 10.34
N ARG A 409 -1.54 -8.88 11.36
CA ARG A 409 -2.44 -9.91 11.91
C ARG A 409 -3.38 -10.46 10.84
N LEU A 410 -3.84 -9.66 9.89
CA LEU A 410 -4.67 -10.18 8.78
C LEU A 410 -3.91 -11.15 7.86
N ALA A 411 -2.63 -10.89 7.58
CA ALA A 411 -1.81 -11.79 6.78
C ALA A 411 -1.55 -13.11 7.53
N GLU A 412 -1.16 -13.03 8.80
CA GLU A 412 -0.94 -14.22 9.64
C GLU A 412 -2.23 -15.03 9.83
N VAL A 413 -3.38 -14.38 9.99
CA VAL A 413 -4.69 -15.06 10.09
C VAL A 413 -5.05 -15.76 8.78
N ALA A 414 -4.69 -15.19 7.62
CA ALA A 414 -4.87 -15.86 6.33
C ALA A 414 -3.98 -17.11 6.20
N GLU A 415 -2.71 -17.01 6.61
CA GLU A 415 -1.76 -18.13 6.63
C GLU A 415 -2.21 -19.24 7.58
N ALA A 416 -2.63 -18.89 8.80
CA ALA A 416 -3.19 -19.83 9.77
C ALA A 416 -4.48 -20.50 9.27
N ALA A 417 -5.24 -19.83 8.41
CA ALA A 417 -6.42 -20.38 7.74
C ALA A 417 -6.09 -21.25 6.51
N GLY A 418 -4.80 -21.37 6.14
CA GLY A 418 -4.30 -22.30 5.13
C GLY A 418 -3.99 -21.68 3.76
N ALA A 419 -4.02 -20.35 3.62
CA ALA A 419 -3.74 -19.68 2.35
C ALA A 419 -2.40 -18.94 2.40
N PRO A 420 -1.55 -19.04 1.36
CA PRO A 420 -0.40 -18.13 1.23
C PRO A 420 -0.89 -16.68 1.28
N ALA A 421 -0.23 -15.84 2.07
CA ALA A 421 -0.59 -14.43 2.19
C ALA A 421 0.59 -13.52 1.85
N VAL A 422 0.29 -12.32 1.36
CA VAL A 422 1.28 -11.27 1.16
C VAL A 422 0.74 -9.93 1.64
N LEU A 423 1.52 -9.23 2.47
CA LEU A 423 1.25 -7.88 2.93
C LEU A 423 1.99 -6.88 2.04
N ILE A 424 1.26 -5.98 1.39
CA ILE A 424 1.80 -4.98 0.46
C ILE A 424 1.18 -3.60 0.70
N ASP A 425 1.95 -2.53 0.50
CA ASP A 425 1.43 -1.17 0.59
C ASP A 425 0.62 -0.78 -0.67
N THR A 426 1.09 -1.19 -1.85
CA THR A 426 0.47 -0.87 -3.15
C THR A 426 0.51 -2.06 -4.11
N ALA A 427 -0.29 -2.02 -5.18
CA ALA A 427 -0.26 -3.06 -6.22
C ALA A 427 1.14 -3.26 -6.83
N SER A 428 1.99 -2.23 -6.88
CA SER A 428 3.36 -2.35 -7.41
C SER A 428 4.27 -3.27 -6.59
N GLU A 429 3.92 -3.59 -5.35
CA GLU A 429 4.71 -4.48 -4.51
C GLU A 429 4.34 -5.95 -4.68
N LEU A 430 3.22 -6.27 -5.34
CA LEU A 430 2.78 -7.64 -5.59
C LEU A 430 3.72 -8.34 -6.58
N PRO A 431 4.47 -9.39 -6.17
CA PRO A 431 5.36 -10.10 -7.07
C PRO A 431 4.56 -10.91 -8.11
N LEU A 432 4.86 -10.72 -9.40
CA LEU A 432 4.12 -11.38 -10.49
C LEU A 432 4.15 -12.91 -10.39
N LYS A 433 5.26 -13.48 -9.90
CA LYS A 433 5.40 -14.92 -9.70
C LYS A 433 4.35 -15.53 -8.76
N LEU A 434 3.80 -14.77 -7.81
CA LEU A 434 2.74 -15.26 -6.90
C LEU A 434 1.39 -15.38 -7.61
N LEU A 435 1.22 -14.69 -8.74
CA LEU A 435 0.01 -14.72 -9.54
C LEU A 435 0.01 -15.88 -10.55
N ALA A 436 1.15 -16.53 -10.76
CA ALA A 436 1.29 -17.61 -11.73
C ALA A 436 0.44 -18.83 -11.32
N GLY A 437 -0.54 -19.18 -12.16
CA GLY A 437 -1.48 -20.29 -11.89
C GLY A 437 -2.53 -20.00 -10.83
N ALA A 438 -2.48 -18.85 -10.15
CA ALA A 438 -3.50 -18.45 -9.17
C ALA A 438 -4.77 -17.97 -9.88
N THR A 439 -5.87 -18.67 -9.64
CA THR A 439 -7.18 -18.44 -10.26
C THR A 439 -8.12 -17.69 -9.33
N THR A 440 -8.04 -17.94 -8.02
CA THR A 440 -8.81 -17.23 -7.00
C THR A 440 -7.91 -16.42 -6.10
N ILE A 441 -8.09 -15.10 -6.08
CA ILE A 441 -7.31 -14.17 -5.26
C ILE A 441 -8.21 -13.59 -4.16
N GLY A 442 -7.88 -13.88 -2.92
CA GLY A 442 -8.47 -13.22 -1.77
C GLY A 442 -7.87 -11.83 -1.60
N VAL A 443 -8.68 -10.80 -1.41
CA VAL A 443 -8.20 -9.44 -1.15
C VAL A 443 -8.87 -8.88 0.10
N THR A 444 -8.04 -8.35 1.00
CA THR A 444 -8.48 -7.58 2.16
C THR A 444 -7.59 -6.37 2.36
N ALA A 445 -7.96 -5.49 3.27
CA ALA A 445 -7.21 -4.29 3.60
C ALA A 445 -7.28 -4.03 5.11
N GLY A 446 -6.14 -3.66 5.68
CA GLY A 446 -6.06 -3.29 7.09
C GLY A 446 -6.87 -2.04 7.41
N ALA A 447 -7.14 -1.82 8.71
CA ALA A 447 -7.95 -0.70 9.19
C ALA A 447 -7.38 0.69 8.83
N SER A 448 -6.10 0.78 8.47
CA SER A 448 -5.44 2.03 8.05
C SER A 448 -5.28 2.16 6.53
N ALA A 449 -5.69 1.17 5.73
CA ALA A 449 -5.52 1.19 4.29
C ALA A 449 -6.76 1.80 3.60
N PRO A 450 -6.59 2.82 2.74
CA PRO A 450 -7.70 3.45 2.04
C PRO A 450 -8.39 2.50 1.04
N PRO A 451 -9.72 2.59 0.86
CA PRO A 451 -10.47 1.80 -0.12
C PRO A 451 -9.90 1.88 -1.55
N ALA A 452 -9.39 3.05 -1.94
CA ALA A 452 -8.83 3.28 -3.27
C ALA A 452 -7.64 2.35 -3.61
N LEU A 453 -6.90 1.82 -2.61
CA LEU A 453 -5.84 0.84 -2.85
C LEU A 453 -6.39 -0.52 -3.26
N VAL A 454 -7.56 -0.91 -2.72
CA VAL A 454 -8.25 -2.14 -3.11
C VAL A 454 -8.72 -2.03 -4.56
N ASP A 455 -9.34 -0.90 -4.90
CA ASP A 455 -9.80 -0.62 -6.26
C ASP A 455 -8.65 -0.59 -7.26
N ASP A 456 -7.51 0.02 -6.88
CA ASP A 456 -6.31 0.03 -7.70
C ASP A 456 -5.73 -1.37 -7.92
N LEU A 457 -5.70 -2.22 -6.90
CA LEU A 457 -5.24 -3.61 -7.04
C LEU A 457 -6.17 -4.41 -7.97
N VAL A 458 -7.50 -4.32 -7.78
CA VAL A 458 -8.49 -4.99 -8.63
C VAL A 458 -8.33 -4.54 -10.09
N ARG A 459 -8.17 -3.23 -10.31
CA ARG A 459 -7.88 -2.67 -11.63
C ARG A 459 -6.55 -3.20 -12.18
N CYS A 460 -5.48 -3.24 -11.39
CA CYS A 460 -4.20 -3.76 -11.85
C CYS A 460 -4.29 -5.22 -12.31
N LEU A 461 -5.03 -6.06 -11.57
CA LEU A 461 -5.26 -7.46 -11.89
C LEU A 461 -6.08 -7.63 -13.18
N SER A 462 -7.01 -6.71 -13.48
CA SER A 462 -7.78 -6.76 -14.74
C SER A 462 -6.93 -6.48 -15.98
N GLY A 463 -5.73 -5.89 -15.81
CA GLY A 463 -4.74 -5.76 -16.86
C GLY A 463 -4.05 -7.07 -17.25
N LEU A 464 -4.23 -8.14 -16.47
CA LEU A 464 -3.64 -9.47 -16.71
C LEU A 464 -4.64 -10.49 -17.29
N GLY A 465 -5.92 -10.12 -17.44
CA GLY A 465 -6.99 -11.02 -17.89
C GLY A 465 -8.35 -10.59 -17.34
N SER A 466 -9.39 -11.37 -17.62
CA SER A 466 -10.74 -11.07 -17.15
C SER A 466 -10.81 -11.21 -15.63
N VAL A 467 -11.49 -10.29 -14.96
CA VAL A 467 -11.67 -10.32 -13.51
C VAL A 467 -13.16 -10.37 -13.17
N THR A 468 -13.55 -11.32 -12.33
CA THR A 468 -14.84 -11.33 -11.65
C THR A 468 -14.62 -11.01 -10.17
N VAL A 469 -15.51 -10.22 -9.57
CA VAL A 469 -15.38 -9.80 -8.16
C VAL A 469 -16.59 -10.30 -7.39
N THR A 470 -16.35 -10.90 -6.23
CA THR A 470 -17.39 -11.27 -5.27
C THR A 470 -17.02 -10.74 -3.90
N GLU A 471 -17.93 -9.98 -3.29
CA GLU A 471 -17.76 -9.52 -1.93
C GLU A 471 -18.33 -10.55 -0.95
N THR A 472 -17.62 -10.80 0.13
CA THR A 472 -18.01 -11.79 1.14
C THR A 472 -18.32 -11.14 2.48
N GLY A 473 -19.36 -11.61 3.16
CA GLY A 473 -19.72 -11.18 4.51
C GLY A 473 -20.91 -10.21 4.54
N GLU A 474 -21.74 -10.36 5.58
CA GLU A 474 -22.94 -9.54 5.82
C GLU A 474 -22.74 -8.54 6.97
N THR A 475 -21.56 -8.55 7.60
CA THR A 475 -21.27 -7.69 8.76
C THR A 475 -21.20 -6.23 8.33
N THR A 476 -22.20 -5.45 8.74
CA THR A 476 -22.23 -4.00 8.58
C THR A 476 -21.51 -3.31 9.73
N GLU A 477 -20.64 -2.36 9.43
CA GLU A 477 -20.00 -1.47 10.40
C GLU A 477 -20.65 -0.08 10.27
N ASP A 478 -21.50 0.32 11.22
CA ASP A 478 -22.25 1.59 11.22
C ASP A 478 -21.75 2.58 12.28
N ILE A 479 -20.70 2.22 13.01
CA ILE A 479 -20.10 3.03 14.06
C ILE A 479 -19.46 4.28 13.45
N ARG A 480 -19.73 5.44 14.06
CA ARG A 480 -19.04 6.71 13.77
C ARG A 480 -18.61 7.37 15.06
N PHE A 481 -17.42 7.98 15.05
CA PHE A 481 -16.92 8.73 16.19
C PHE A 481 -16.92 10.23 15.92
N VAL A 482 -17.35 11.00 16.91
CA VAL A 482 -17.39 12.47 16.82
C VAL A 482 -15.97 13.02 16.81
N LEU A 483 -15.72 14.02 15.96
CA LEU A 483 -14.44 14.71 15.87
C LEU A 483 -14.10 15.46 17.18
N PRO A 484 -12.81 15.73 17.45
CA PRO A 484 -12.41 16.61 18.55
C PRO A 484 -13.07 17.99 18.46
N LYS A 485 -13.43 18.59 19.61
CA LYS A 485 -14.20 19.84 19.67
C LYS A 485 -13.50 20.99 18.94
N GLU A 486 -12.17 20.97 18.92
CA GLU A 486 -11.28 21.93 18.29
C GLU A 486 -11.43 21.97 16.76
N VAL A 487 -11.95 20.91 16.15
CA VAL A 487 -12.14 20.77 14.69
C VAL A 487 -13.56 20.36 14.29
N ASN A 488 -14.47 20.17 15.26
CA ASN A 488 -15.85 19.74 15.04
C ASN A 488 -16.85 20.88 14.80
N GLN A 489 -16.41 22.13 14.65
CA GLN A 489 -17.28 23.28 14.38
C GLN A 489 -17.17 23.71 12.92
N PRO A 490 -18.28 24.13 12.28
CA PRO A 490 -18.33 24.49 10.87
C PRO A 490 -17.49 25.72 10.52
#